data_AF-A0A915DYU3-F1
#
_entry.id   AF-A0A915DYU3-F1
#
_cell.length_a   1.000
_cell.length_b   1.000
_cell.length_c   1.000
_cell.angle_alpha   90.00
_cell.angle_beta   90.00
_cell.angle_gamma   90.00
#
_symmetry.space_group_name_H-M   'P 1'
#
loop_
_entity.id
_entity.type
_entity.pdbx_description
1 polymer ?
#
loop_
_entity_poly.entity_id
_entity_poly.type
_entity_poly.pdbx_seq_one_letter_code
_entity_poly.pdbx_strand_id
1 'polypeptide(L)'
;MAPFYKYIAQIGARGKNLKKQNAPTVTPSPLIPIFGGGYVFWVVQEDELPGFKDFLHYFVDKNAKARSRAIDERLKADHERAQREVKLLLLGAGESGKSTIVKQMKIIHETGYSEEERKAYRPVVYSNTIQSMMAIIRAMGQLKVTFRNPTRSEDARQFFLLVQSTDEGELPPELASEYQLNDSAPYYLNSLDRISQPGYIPTQDDVLRTRVKTTGIIETHFTYKDLHFKMFDVGGQRSERKSGFIALNQSLPLSSV
;
A
#
# COMPACT_ATOMS: atom_id res chain seq x y z
N MET A 1 -27.61 -50.35 3.29
CA MET A 1 -27.64 -48.89 3.03
C MET A 1 -27.22 -48.19 4.32
N ALA A 2 -26.08 -47.52 4.32
CA ALA A 2 -25.27 -47.15 5.49
C ALA A 2 -25.82 -45.95 6.31
N PRO A 3 -25.63 -45.90 7.64
CA PRO A 3 -25.78 -44.66 8.39
C PRO A 3 -24.43 -43.94 8.56
N PHE A 4 -24.41 -42.71 8.04
CA PHE A 4 -23.87 -41.49 8.67
C PHE A 4 -22.61 -41.62 9.57
N TYR A 5 -21.43 -41.49 8.97
CA TYR A 5 -20.23 -41.03 9.68
C TYR A 5 -19.85 -39.65 9.17
N LYS A 6 -19.96 -38.61 10.00
CA LYS A 6 -19.28 -37.32 9.79
C LYS A 6 -19.36 -36.45 11.06
N TYR A 7 -18.26 -36.35 11.80
CA TYR A 7 -17.80 -35.09 12.42
C TYR A 7 -16.30 -35.22 12.74
N ILE A 8 -15.49 -34.33 12.17
CA ILE A 8 -14.03 -34.29 12.30
C ILE A 8 -13.69 -33.21 13.33
N ALA A 9 -13.01 -33.57 14.42
CA ALA A 9 -12.41 -32.61 15.35
C ALA A 9 -10.89 -32.57 15.17
N GLN A 10 -10.40 -31.52 14.51
CA GLN A 10 -8.98 -31.22 14.37
C GLN A 10 -8.50 -30.53 15.66
N ILE A 11 -7.92 -31.28 16.61
CA ILE A 11 -7.29 -30.68 17.80
C ILE A 11 -5.87 -30.29 17.43
N GLY A 12 -5.67 -28.98 17.22
CA GLY A 12 -4.40 -28.38 16.89
C GLY A 12 -3.33 -28.66 17.95
N ALA A 13 -2.31 -29.42 17.56
CA ALA A 13 -1.01 -29.39 18.20
C ALA A 13 -0.36 -28.02 17.92
N ARG A 14 -0.48 -27.07 18.84
CA ARG A 14 0.51 -25.99 19.01
C ARG A 14 0.63 -25.68 20.49
N GLY A 15 1.82 -25.94 21.01
CA GLY A 15 2.13 -26.01 22.43
C GLY A 15 1.67 -24.80 23.22
N LYS A 16 1.07 -25.09 24.38
CA LYS A 16 1.16 -24.31 25.61
C LYS A 16 0.70 -25.20 26.76
N ASN A 17 1.51 -25.24 27.82
CA ASN A 17 1.24 -25.91 29.09
C ASN A 17 -0.15 -25.53 29.64
N LEU A 18 -1.17 -26.35 29.33
CA LEU A 18 -2.44 -26.32 30.04
C LEU A 18 -2.27 -27.22 31.26
N LYS A 19 -2.21 -26.59 32.43
CA LYS A 19 -2.16 -27.25 33.74
C LYS A 19 -3.24 -28.33 33.81
N LYS A 20 -2.82 -29.56 34.11
CA LYS A 20 -3.71 -30.66 34.52
C LYS A 20 -4.51 -30.22 35.73
N GLN A 21 -5.75 -29.80 35.56
CA GLN A 21 -6.72 -29.78 36.64
C GLN A 21 -8.10 -30.08 36.03
N ASN A 22 -8.63 -31.23 36.43
CA ASN A 22 -10.00 -31.71 36.25
C ASN A 22 -10.40 -32.20 34.85
N ALA A 23 -9.67 -33.17 34.29
CA ALA A 23 -10.23 -34.07 33.29
C ALA A 23 -10.67 -35.38 33.98
N PRO A 24 -11.89 -35.90 33.74
CA PRO A 24 -12.32 -37.19 34.28
C PRO A 24 -11.45 -38.31 33.72
N THR A 25 -10.96 -39.19 34.61
CA THR A 25 -10.13 -40.35 34.26
C THR A 25 -11.01 -41.42 33.62
N VAL A 26 -11.03 -41.48 32.29
CA VAL A 26 -11.68 -42.59 31.55
C VAL A 26 -10.58 -43.46 30.96
N THR A 27 -10.49 -44.71 31.42
CA THR A 27 -9.61 -45.75 30.87
C THR A 27 -10.02 -46.12 29.45
N PRO A 28 -9.14 -46.12 28.43
CA PRO A 28 -9.53 -46.43 27.07
C PRO A 28 -9.35 -47.92 26.75
N SER A 29 -10.37 -48.55 26.17
CA SER A 29 -10.30 -49.81 25.41
C SER A 29 -11.49 -49.91 24.45
N PRO A 30 -11.36 -50.45 23.21
CA PRO A 30 -10.28 -50.33 22.24
C PRO A 30 -10.73 -49.45 21.04
N LEU A 31 -9.92 -48.46 20.66
CA LEU A 31 -10.19 -47.55 19.55
C LEU A 31 -9.48 -48.06 18.28
N ILE A 32 -10.17 -48.06 17.13
CA ILE A 32 -9.59 -48.45 15.83
C ILE A 32 -8.90 -47.23 15.21
N PRO A 33 -7.56 -47.22 15.04
CA PRO A 33 -6.87 -46.12 14.38
C PRO A 33 -7.03 -46.21 12.86
N ILE A 34 -7.46 -45.12 12.22
CA ILE A 34 -7.44 -44.96 10.77
C ILE A 34 -6.29 -44.01 10.42
N PHE A 35 -5.27 -44.51 9.72
CA PHE A 35 -4.09 -43.74 9.35
C PHE A 35 -4.25 -43.13 7.95
N GLY A 36 -4.19 -41.81 7.86
CA GLY A 36 -4.11 -41.07 6.60
C GLY A 36 -3.40 -39.73 6.79
N GLY A 37 -2.23 -39.57 6.16
CA GLY A 37 -1.59 -38.26 5.97
C GLY A 37 -1.06 -37.55 7.22
N GLY A 38 -0.52 -38.27 8.22
CA GLY A 38 0.13 -37.66 9.39
C GLY A 38 -0.82 -37.14 10.49
N TYR A 39 -2.12 -37.46 10.39
CA TYR A 39 -3.12 -37.12 11.39
C TYR A 39 -3.75 -38.39 11.97
N VAL A 40 -3.99 -38.40 13.28
CA VAL A 40 -4.71 -39.47 13.98
C VAL A 40 -6.15 -39.00 14.20
N PHE A 41 -7.10 -39.67 13.55
CA PHE A 41 -8.53 -39.40 13.73
C PHE A 41 -9.10 -40.35 14.78
N TRP A 42 -9.83 -39.80 15.76
CA TRP A 42 -10.61 -40.60 16.70
C TRP A 42 -12.07 -40.61 16.21
N VAL A 43 -12.57 -41.79 15.81
CA VAL A 43 -13.99 -41.99 15.52
C VAL A 43 -14.65 -42.39 16.84
N VAL A 44 -15.52 -41.52 17.36
CA VAL A 44 -16.33 -41.81 18.54
C VAL A 44 -17.73 -42.12 18.07
N GLN A 45 -18.28 -43.26 18.48
CA GLN A 45 -19.68 -43.62 18.23
C GLN A 45 -20.55 -42.74 19.15
N GLU A 46 -21.52 -42.01 18.59
CA GLU A 46 -22.33 -40.99 19.29
C GLU A 46 -23.01 -41.53 20.58
N ASP A 47 -23.27 -42.84 20.61
CA ASP A 47 -24.01 -43.51 21.68
C ASP A 47 -23.15 -43.87 22.92
N GLU A 48 -21.82 -43.78 22.85
CA GLU A 48 -20.93 -44.26 23.93
C GLU A 48 -20.40 -43.16 24.89
N LEU A 49 -20.65 -41.88 24.61
CA LEU A 49 -20.22 -40.78 25.47
C LEU A 49 -21.37 -39.78 25.74
N PRO A 50 -22.18 -40.03 26.79
CA PRO A 50 -23.15 -39.06 27.29
C PRO A 50 -22.44 -37.72 27.54
N GLY A 51 -22.92 -36.65 26.89
CA GLY A 51 -22.34 -35.31 27.02
C GLY A 51 -21.29 -34.92 25.99
N PHE A 52 -20.99 -35.76 24.98
CA PHE A 52 -20.09 -35.35 23.87
C PHE A 52 -20.66 -34.19 23.05
N LYS A 53 -21.98 -34.17 22.81
CA LYS A 53 -22.66 -33.02 22.18
C LYS A 53 -22.55 -31.75 23.02
N ASP A 54 -22.73 -31.87 24.33
CA ASP A 54 -22.58 -30.75 25.27
C ASP A 54 -21.12 -30.25 25.34
N PHE A 55 -20.15 -31.16 25.25
CA PHE A 55 -18.73 -30.84 25.18
C PHE A 55 -18.37 -30.08 23.89
N LEU A 56 -18.88 -30.53 22.73
CA LEU A 56 -18.70 -29.83 21.45
C LEU A 56 -19.37 -28.45 21.47
N HIS A 57 -20.62 -28.36 21.96
CA HIS A 57 -21.31 -27.07 22.12
C HIS A 57 -20.55 -26.12 23.05
N TYR A 58 -20.08 -26.61 24.20
CA TYR A 58 -19.27 -25.82 25.14
C TYR A 58 -17.97 -25.34 24.50
N PHE A 59 -17.28 -26.18 23.72
CA PHE A 59 -16.03 -25.81 23.06
C PHE A 59 -16.25 -24.81 21.92
N VAL A 60 -17.29 -24.99 21.11
CA VAL A 60 -17.69 -24.05 20.05
C VAL A 60 -18.08 -22.70 20.65
N ASP A 61 -18.91 -22.68 21.70
CA ASP A 61 -19.32 -21.46 22.41
C ASP A 61 -18.15 -20.75 23.06
N LYS A 62 -17.21 -21.50 23.66
CA LYS A 62 -16.02 -20.92 24.30
C LYS A 62 -15.08 -20.31 23.27
N ASN A 63 -14.89 -20.95 22.12
CA ASN A 63 -14.12 -20.39 21.01
C ASN A 63 -14.82 -19.18 20.37
N ALA A 64 -16.14 -19.23 20.22
CA ALA A 64 -16.92 -18.09 19.73
C ALA A 64 -16.82 -16.90 20.70
N LYS A 65 -16.95 -17.13 22.01
CA LYS A 65 -16.76 -16.10 23.04
C LYS A 65 -15.33 -15.56 23.06
N ALA A 66 -14.31 -16.40 22.88
CA ALA A 66 -12.92 -15.95 22.81
C ALA A 66 -12.66 -15.08 21.56
N ARG A 67 -13.22 -15.46 20.41
CA ARG A 67 -13.17 -14.65 19.18
C ARG A 67 -13.91 -13.33 19.34
N SER A 68 -15.11 -13.36 19.94
CA SER A 68 -15.89 -12.14 20.23
C SER A 68 -15.10 -11.18 21.11
N ARG A 69 -14.52 -11.65 22.22
CA ARG A 69 -13.68 -10.81 23.08
C ARG A 69 -12.47 -10.23 22.35
N ALA A 70 -11.80 -11.02 21.51
CA ALA A 70 -10.67 -10.53 20.73
C ALA A 70 -11.09 -9.46 19.70
N ILE A 71 -12.31 -9.56 19.16
CA ILE A 71 -12.90 -8.54 18.30
C ILE A 71 -13.23 -7.28 19.12
N ASP A 72 -13.87 -7.43 20.28
CA ASP A 72 -14.23 -6.30 21.16
C ASP A 72 -12.98 -5.55 21.66
N GLU A 73 -11.91 -6.27 22.00
CA GLU A 73 -10.60 -5.68 22.37
C GLU A 73 -9.98 -4.90 21.21
N ARG A 74 -10.03 -5.44 19.98
CA ARG A 74 -9.58 -4.71 18.78
C ARG A 74 -10.42 -3.48 18.51
N LEU A 75 -11.75 -3.59 18.59
CA LEU A 75 -12.67 -2.47 18.39
C LEU A 75 -12.43 -1.36 19.41
N LYS A 76 -12.18 -1.71 20.67
CA LYS A 76 -11.85 -0.73 21.71
C LYS A 76 -10.51 -0.04 21.43
N ALA A 77 -9.48 -0.79 21.06
CA ALA A 77 -8.17 -0.23 20.71
C ALA A 77 -8.24 0.67 19.46
N ASP A 78 -9.00 0.25 18.44
CA ASP A 78 -9.23 1.04 17.23
C ASP A 78 -10.05 2.30 17.54
N HIS A 79 -11.03 2.23 18.45
CA HIS A 79 -11.78 3.40 18.91
C HIS A 79 -10.88 4.41 19.64
N GLU A 80 -10.03 3.95 20.55
CA GLU A 80 -9.07 4.81 21.26
C GLU A 80 -8.06 5.46 20.30
N ARG A 81 -7.61 4.72 19.27
CA ARG A 81 -6.78 5.26 18.18
C ARG A 81 -7.54 6.29 17.35
N ALA A 82 -8.77 5.99 16.96
CA ALA A 82 -9.62 6.88 16.17
C ALA A 82 -9.93 8.19 16.91
N GLN A 83 -10.08 8.17 18.24
CA GLN A 83 -10.25 9.39 19.05
C GLN A 83 -9.02 10.30 19.03
N ARG A 84 -7.83 9.76 18.75
CA ARG A 84 -6.58 10.51 18.61
C ARG A 84 -6.14 10.68 17.15
N GLU A 85 -7.02 10.30 16.21
CA GLU A 85 -6.76 10.42 14.78
C GLU A 85 -7.18 11.81 14.29
N VAL A 86 -6.24 12.53 13.68
CA VAL A 86 -6.47 13.80 13.00
C VAL A 86 -6.47 13.57 11.50
N LYS A 87 -7.60 13.84 10.85
CA LYS A 87 -7.74 13.70 9.40
C LYS A 87 -7.46 15.03 8.71
N LEU A 88 -6.55 15.01 7.74
CA LEU A 88 -6.14 16.17 6.95
C LEU A 88 -6.43 15.92 5.47
N LEU A 89 -7.15 16.82 4.82
CA LEU A 89 -7.40 16.75 3.38
C LEU A 89 -6.62 17.86 2.67
N LEU A 90 -5.77 17.48 1.71
CA LEU A 90 -5.07 18.43 0.85
C LEU A 90 -5.90 18.74 -0.38
N LEU A 91 -6.36 19.99 -0.47
CA LEU A 91 -7.08 20.53 -1.62
C LEU A 91 -6.25 21.62 -2.31
N GLY A 92 -6.32 21.67 -3.63
CA GLY A 92 -5.58 22.64 -4.42
C GLY A 92 -5.62 22.31 -5.90
N ALA A 93 -5.33 23.30 -6.75
CA ALA A 93 -5.23 23.12 -8.19
C ALA A 93 -4.22 22.02 -8.57
N GLY A 94 -4.31 21.51 -9.81
CA GLY A 94 -3.23 20.69 -10.36
C GLY A 94 -1.88 21.38 -10.12
N GLU A 95 -0.86 20.61 -9.74
CA GLU A 95 0.52 21.09 -9.59
C GLU A 95 0.79 22.07 -8.45
N SER A 96 -0.17 22.30 -7.56
CA SER A 96 0.01 23.19 -6.40
C SER A 96 0.95 22.67 -5.30
N GLY A 97 1.69 21.58 -5.53
CA GLY A 97 2.65 21.02 -4.56
C GLY A 97 2.04 20.12 -3.46
N LYS A 98 0.78 19.70 -3.56
CA LYS A 98 0.13 18.83 -2.53
C LYS A 98 0.91 17.56 -2.23
N SER A 99 1.25 16.79 -3.27
CA SER A 99 2.00 15.56 -3.13
C SER A 99 3.41 15.81 -2.58
N THR A 100 3.99 16.98 -2.86
CA THR A 100 5.27 17.42 -2.27
C THR A 100 5.14 17.60 -0.76
N ILE A 101 4.04 18.19 -0.28
CA ILE A 101 3.76 18.32 1.15
C ILE A 101 3.64 16.94 1.80
N VAL A 102 2.89 16.00 1.20
CA VAL A 102 2.77 14.63 1.72
C VAL A 102 4.14 13.96 1.85
N LYS A 103 4.96 14.06 0.80
CA LYS A 103 6.32 13.49 0.80
C LYS A 103 7.19 14.12 1.90
N GLN A 104 7.10 15.45 2.09
CA GLN A 104 7.81 16.14 3.17
C GLN A 104 7.36 15.66 4.55
N MET A 105 6.06 15.43 4.76
CA MET A 105 5.57 14.92 6.04
C MET A 105 6.16 13.55 6.37
N LYS A 106 6.28 12.67 5.36
CA LYS A 106 6.95 11.37 5.54
C LYS A 106 8.44 11.53 5.87
N ILE A 107 9.13 12.48 5.26
CA ILE A 107 10.56 12.75 5.52
C ILE A 107 10.78 13.30 6.94
N ILE A 108 9.92 14.22 7.40
CA ILE A 108 10.13 14.97 8.64
C ILE A 108 9.59 14.21 9.87
N HIS A 109 8.48 13.49 9.72
CA HIS A 109 7.75 12.89 10.85
C HIS A 109 7.84 11.36 10.91
N GLU A 110 8.42 10.72 9.90
CA GLU A 110 8.76 9.29 9.95
C GLU A 110 10.28 9.10 9.82
N THR A 111 10.71 7.89 9.49
CA THR A 111 12.12 7.58 9.19
C THR A 111 12.51 7.96 7.76
N GLY A 112 11.65 8.69 7.03
CA GLY A 112 11.79 8.99 5.62
C GLY A 112 11.51 7.78 4.72
N TYR A 113 12.14 7.75 3.55
CA TYR A 113 11.99 6.64 2.59
C TYR A 113 13.09 5.60 2.74
N SER A 114 12.69 4.33 2.88
CA SER A 114 13.63 3.20 2.90
C SER A 114 14.41 3.10 1.58
N GLU A 115 15.51 2.35 1.56
CA GLU A 115 16.26 2.13 0.32
C GLU A 115 15.42 1.41 -0.75
N GLU A 116 14.62 0.44 -0.33
CA GLU A 116 13.70 -0.32 -1.18
C GLU A 116 12.62 0.59 -1.77
N GLU A 117 12.04 1.46 -0.94
CA GLU A 117 11.08 2.46 -1.40
C GLU A 117 11.74 3.42 -2.41
N ARG A 118 12.93 3.95 -2.10
CA ARG A 118 13.68 4.83 -3.01
C ARG A 118 14.01 4.15 -4.33
N LYS A 119 14.38 2.87 -4.32
CA LYS A 119 14.60 2.07 -5.54
C LYS A 119 13.33 2.00 -6.40
N ALA A 120 12.15 1.90 -5.80
CA ALA A 120 10.89 1.90 -6.54
C ALA A 120 10.61 3.24 -7.27
N TYR A 121 11.18 4.36 -6.80
CA TYR A 121 11.09 5.65 -7.50
C TYR A 121 12.08 5.83 -8.65
N ARG A 122 13.04 4.91 -8.82
CA ARG A 122 14.07 5.02 -9.86
C ARG A 122 13.50 5.17 -11.28
N PRO A 123 12.49 4.38 -11.72
CA PRO A 123 11.87 4.56 -13.03
C PRO A 123 11.22 5.94 -13.18
N VAL A 124 10.59 6.45 -12.10
CA VAL A 124 9.94 7.76 -12.10
C VAL A 124 10.96 8.90 -12.27
N VAL A 125 12.10 8.83 -11.56
CA VAL A 125 13.20 9.79 -11.72
C VAL A 125 13.73 9.79 -13.16
N TYR A 126 13.92 8.60 -13.74
CA TYR A 126 14.34 8.47 -15.14
C TYR A 126 13.33 9.07 -16.10
N SER A 127 12.05 8.73 -15.94
CA SER A 127 10.96 9.26 -16.76
C SER A 127 10.90 10.80 -16.68
N ASN A 128 10.92 11.38 -15.49
CA ASN A 128 10.92 12.85 -15.32
C ASN A 128 12.17 13.52 -15.93
N THR A 129 13.34 12.87 -15.85
CA THR A 129 14.58 13.39 -16.44
C THR A 129 14.50 13.42 -17.97
N ILE A 130 14.06 12.31 -18.57
CA ILE A 130 13.89 12.17 -20.02
C ILE A 130 12.83 13.15 -20.53
N GLN A 131 11.67 13.23 -19.86
CA GLN A 131 10.59 14.17 -20.22
C GLN A 131 11.07 15.63 -20.16
N SER A 132 11.84 15.99 -19.13
CA SER A 132 12.41 17.34 -19.00
C SER A 132 13.34 17.66 -20.19
N MET A 133 14.20 16.72 -20.57
CA MET A 133 15.09 16.88 -21.71
C MET A 133 14.32 16.99 -23.04
N MET A 134 13.31 16.14 -23.25
CA MET A 134 12.43 16.21 -24.43
C MET A 134 11.72 17.55 -24.54
N ALA A 135 11.16 18.06 -23.45
CA ALA A 135 10.43 19.32 -23.43
C ALA A 135 11.33 20.49 -23.85
N ILE A 136 12.57 20.54 -23.34
CA ILE A 136 13.55 21.56 -23.71
C ILE A 136 13.91 21.46 -25.20
N ILE A 137 14.27 20.27 -25.68
CA ILE A 137 14.70 20.09 -27.09
C ILE A 137 13.54 20.42 -28.06
N ARG A 138 12.30 20.03 -27.72
CA ARG A 138 11.11 20.39 -28.52
C ARG A 138 10.89 21.91 -28.53
N ALA A 139 11.00 22.56 -27.38
CA ALA A 139 10.84 24.01 -27.26
C ALA A 139 11.92 24.76 -28.08
N MET A 140 13.16 24.27 -28.10
CA MET A 140 14.22 24.83 -28.95
C MET A 140 13.83 24.82 -30.43
N GLY A 141 13.25 23.72 -30.92
CA GLY A 141 12.76 23.61 -32.30
C GLY A 141 11.66 24.63 -32.62
N GLN A 142 10.71 24.82 -31.70
CA GLN A 142 9.61 25.79 -31.88
C GLN A 142 10.07 27.25 -31.85
N LEU A 143 10.95 27.56 -30.91
CA LEU A 143 11.55 28.89 -30.75
C LEU A 143 12.67 29.16 -31.75
N LYS A 144 12.97 28.20 -32.64
CA LYS A 144 14.06 28.26 -33.62
C LYS A 144 15.43 28.54 -32.98
N VAL A 145 15.63 28.08 -31.75
CA VAL A 145 16.91 28.15 -31.04
C VAL A 145 17.78 27.00 -31.53
N THR A 146 18.90 27.33 -32.16
CA THR A 146 19.85 26.34 -32.65
C THR A 146 20.81 25.91 -31.55
N PHE A 147 21.32 24.67 -31.64
CA PHE A 147 22.38 24.23 -30.75
C PHE A 147 23.66 25.03 -31.03
N ARG A 148 24.35 25.46 -29.96
CA ARG A 148 25.66 26.11 -30.08
C ARG A 148 26.66 25.24 -30.84
N ASN A 149 26.64 23.93 -30.61
CA ASN A 149 27.40 22.96 -31.38
C ASN A 149 26.45 22.23 -32.36
N PRO A 150 26.61 22.41 -33.68
CA PRO A 150 25.75 21.78 -34.68
C PRO A 150 25.70 20.25 -34.60
N THR A 151 26.76 19.58 -34.14
CA THR A 151 26.80 18.11 -34.03
C THR A 151 25.76 17.58 -33.04
N ARG A 152 25.32 18.40 -32.08
CA ARG A 152 24.30 18.04 -31.07
C ARG A 152 22.90 17.90 -31.67
N SER A 153 22.69 18.39 -32.89
CA SER A 153 21.44 18.17 -33.63
C SER A 153 21.21 16.69 -33.94
N GLU A 154 22.29 15.94 -34.22
CA GLU A 154 22.20 14.50 -34.45
C GLU A 154 21.93 13.74 -33.15
N ASP A 155 22.60 14.13 -32.04
CA ASP A 155 22.32 13.55 -30.72
C ASP A 155 20.84 13.73 -30.31
N ALA A 156 20.29 14.92 -30.54
CA ALA A 156 18.88 15.21 -30.29
C ALA A 156 17.95 14.33 -31.14
N ARG A 157 18.30 14.08 -32.41
CA ARG A 157 17.56 13.19 -33.30
C ARG A 157 17.59 11.74 -32.79
N GLN A 158 18.77 11.24 -32.43
CA GLN A 158 18.95 9.89 -31.88
C GLN A 158 18.18 9.72 -30.56
N PHE A 159 18.22 10.73 -29.69
CA PHE A 159 17.47 10.75 -28.44
C PHE A 159 15.96 10.56 -28.68
N PHE A 160 15.36 11.28 -29.63
CA PHE A 160 13.93 11.10 -29.94
C PHE A 160 13.61 9.72 -30.51
N LEU A 161 14.47 9.15 -31.34
CA LEU A 161 14.28 7.79 -31.87
C LEU A 161 14.28 6.75 -30.74
N LEU A 162 15.21 6.87 -29.79
CA LEU A 162 15.28 5.97 -28.64
C LEU A 162 14.03 6.06 -27.78
N VAL A 163 13.57 7.28 -27.46
CA VAL A 163 12.37 7.48 -26.65
C VAL A 163 11.10 6.97 -27.35
N GLN A 164 11.02 7.09 -28.68
CA GLN A 164 9.88 6.54 -29.45
C GLN A 164 9.89 5.02 -29.52
N SER A 165 11.06 4.38 -29.41
CA SER A 165 11.22 2.93 -29.51
C SER A 165 10.98 2.16 -28.20
N THR A 166 11.03 2.84 -27.06
CA THR A 166 10.66 2.26 -25.77
C THR A 166 9.14 2.19 -25.65
N ASP A 167 8.57 1.05 -25.24
CA ASP A 167 7.11 0.81 -25.04
C ASP A 167 6.43 1.77 -24.03
N GLU A 168 7.21 2.62 -23.33
CA GLU A 168 6.71 3.83 -22.65
C GLU A 168 6.45 5.01 -23.61
N GLY A 169 6.51 4.76 -24.92
CA GLY A 169 6.54 5.75 -26.01
C GLY A 169 5.18 6.25 -26.48
N GLU A 170 4.08 5.66 -26.01
CA GLU A 170 2.82 6.41 -25.99
C GLU A 170 2.85 7.34 -24.78
N LEU A 171 3.44 8.52 -24.98
CA LEU A 171 3.05 9.69 -24.19
C LEU A 171 1.53 9.76 -24.28
N PRO A 172 0.79 9.59 -23.16
CA PRO A 172 -0.65 9.77 -23.18
C PRO A 172 -0.97 11.10 -23.88
N PRO A 173 -2.01 11.19 -24.72
CA PRO A 173 -2.35 12.42 -25.46
C PRO A 173 -2.43 13.66 -24.55
N GLU A 174 -2.72 13.44 -23.27
CA GLU A 174 -2.79 14.42 -22.19
C GLU A 174 -1.44 14.94 -21.67
N LEU A 175 -0.34 14.24 -21.98
CA LEU A 175 1.05 14.60 -21.69
C LEU A 175 1.78 15.12 -22.95
N ALA A 176 1.30 14.77 -24.15
CA ALA A 176 1.77 15.36 -25.39
C ALA A 176 1.32 16.83 -25.57
N SER A 177 0.25 17.24 -24.87
CA SER A 177 -0.32 18.59 -24.92
C SER A 177 0.27 19.56 -23.88
N GLU A 178 0.98 19.07 -22.87
CA GLU A 178 1.63 19.90 -21.85
C GLU A 178 3.07 20.22 -22.27
N TYR A 179 3.26 21.38 -22.91
CA TYR A 179 4.55 22.07 -23.02
C TYR A 179 5.13 22.52 -21.67
N GLN A 180 4.59 22.02 -20.56
CA GLN A 180 5.02 22.41 -19.23
C GLN A 180 6.27 21.62 -18.86
N LEU A 181 7.40 22.31 -18.97
CA LEU A 181 8.61 21.88 -18.33
C LEU A 181 8.36 21.74 -16.82
N ASN A 182 8.75 20.60 -16.25
CA ASN A 182 8.70 20.41 -14.81
C ASN A 182 9.67 21.39 -14.14
N ASP A 183 9.23 22.08 -13.08
CA ASP A 183 10.08 22.98 -12.27
C ASP A 183 11.35 22.29 -11.74
N SER A 184 11.31 20.96 -11.58
CA SER A 184 12.46 20.16 -11.14
C SER A 184 13.43 19.80 -12.28
N ALA A 185 13.18 20.22 -13.52
CA ALA A 185 14.06 19.95 -14.65
C ALA A 185 15.53 20.36 -14.41
N PRO A 186 15.84 21.58 -13.88
CA PRO A 186 17.22 21.95 -13.60
C PRO A 186 17.89 21.01 -12.60
N TYR A 187 17.16 20.55 -11.58
CA TYR A 187 17.70 19.63 -10.58
C TYR A 187 18.13 18.29 -11.18
N TYR A 188 17.28 17.69 -12.02
CA TYR A 188 17.58 16.41 -12.66
C TYR A 188 18.69 16.54 -13.71
N LEU A 189 18.61 17.55 -14.58
CA LEU A 189 19.57 17.72 -15.66
C LEU A 189 20.97 18.09 -15.16
N ASN A 190 21.08 18.89 -14.09
CA ASN A 190 22.36 19.15 -13.43
C ASN A 190 22.92 17.94 -12.66
N SER A 191 22.07 16.95 -12.36
CA SER A 191 22.44 15.72 -11.66
C SER A 191 22.55 14.50 -12.60
N LEU A 192 22.54 14.71 -13.91
CA LEU A 192 22.45 13.63 -14.90
C LEU A 192 23.59 12.62 -14.78
N ASP A 193 24.80 13.08 -14.46
CA ASP A 193 25.97 12.22 -14.27
C ASP A 193 25.79 11.25 -13.10
N ARG A 194 25.14 11.69 -12.01
CA ARG A 194 24.79 10.82 -10.85
C ARG A 194 23.68 9.85 -11.21
N ILE A 195 22.63 10.36 -11.88
CA ILE A 195 21.41 9.61 -12.20
C ILE A 195 21.70 8.49 -13.21
N SER A 196 22.63 8.71 -14.13
CA SER A 196 22.99 7.76 -15.19
C SER A 196 23.95 6.64 -14.75
N GLN A 197 24.50 6.70 -13.52
CA GLN A 197 25.44 5.68 -13.05
C GLN A 197 24.78 4.28 -12.93
N PRO A 198 25.51 3.21 -13.27
CA PRO A 198 25.12 1.85 -12.91
C PRO A 198 24.93 1.73 -11.40
N GLY A 199 23.82 1.12 -10.99
CA GLY A 199 23.51 0.97 -9.55
C GLY A 199 22.98 2.22 -8.85
N TYR A 200 22.64 3.29 -9.58
CA TYR A 200 22.00 4.47 -9.01
C TYR A 200 20.79 4.12 -8.13
N ILE A 201 20.80 4.64 -6.89
CA ILE A 201 19.69 4.60 -5.95
C ILE A 201 19.25 6.05 -5.69
N PRO A 202 17.97 6.38 -5.93
CA PRO A 202 17.46 7.72 -5.64
C PRO A 202 17.68 8.15 -4.20
N THR A 203 17.97 9.44 -4.01
CA THR A 203 18.00 10.10 -2.71
C THR A 203 16.59 10.50 -2.28
N GLN A 204 16.41 10.91 -1.03
CA GLN A 204 15.12 11.45 -0.58
C GLN A 204 14.74 12.73 -1.35
N ASP A 205 15.74 13.56 -1.72
CA ASP A 205 15.53 14.75 -2.56
C ASP A 205 15.08 14.39 -3.98
N ASP A 206 15.61 13.32 -4.56
CA ASP A 206 15.14 12.80 -5.85
C ASP A 206 13.67 12.39 -5.74
N VAL A 207 13.31 11.62 -4.69
CA VAL A 207 11.92 11.19 -4.45
C VAL A 207 10.98 12.37 -4.26
N LEU A 208 11.39 13.35 -3.45
CA LEU A 208 10.62 14.56 -3.16
C LEU A 208 10.26 15.32 -4.45
N ARG A 209 11.23 15.43 -5.37
CA ARG A 209 11.11 16.17 -6.63
C ARG A 209 10.46 15.38 -7.76
N THR A 210 10.15 14.09 -7.54
CA THR A 210 9.42 13.32 -8.55
C THR A 210 8.02 13.88 -8.75
N ARG A 211 7.61 13.97 -10.00
CA ARG A 211 6.29 14.40 -10.43
C ARG A 211 5.56 13.19 -10.98
N VAL A 212 4.58 12.72 -10.22
CA VAL A 212 3.62 11.69 -10.60
C VAL A 212 2.25 12.35 -10.56
N LYS A 213 1.46 12.21 -11.62
CA LYS A 213 0.09 12.72 -11.64
C LYS A 213 -0.73 11.91 -10.62
N THR A 214 -1.16 12.55 -9.53
CA THR A 214 -2.04 11.92 -8.55
C THR A 214 -3.41 11.67 -9.18
N THR A 215 -3.78 10.40 -9.33
CA THR A 215 -5.12 9.95 -9.70
C THR A 215 -5.83 9.42 -8.45
N GLY A 216 -7.13 9.67 -8.34
CA GLY A 216 -7.92 9.31 -7.17
C GLY A 216 -7.49 9.99 -5.86
N ILE A 217 -7.60 9.22 -4.77
CA ILE A 217 -7.29 9.64 -3.40
C ILE A 217 -6.12 8.80 -2.90
N ILE A 218 -5.02 9.44 -2.55
CA ILE A 218 -3.87 8.81 -1.90
C ILE A 218 -3.94 9.09 -0.40
N GLU A 219 -3.89 8.03 0.39
CA GLU A 219 -3.93 8.09 1.85
C GLU A 219 -2.51 7.88 2.40
N THR A 220 -2.07 8.77 3.29
CA THR A 220 -0.76 8.68 3.96
C THR A 220 -0.94 8.86 5.45
N HIS A 221 -0.31 7.98 6.21
CA HIS A 221 -0.36 7.97 7.66
C HIS A 221 0.99 8.45 8.17
N PHE A 222 0.97 9.24 9.24
CA PHE A 222 2.17 9.54 10.01
C PHE A 222 1.78 9.80 11.47
N THR A 223 2.72 9.65 12.38
CA THR A 223 2.51 9.96 13.80
C THR A 223 3.38 11.14 14.18
N TYR A 224 2.80 12.13 14.84
CA TYR A 224 3.56 13.26 15.38
C TYR A 224 3.14 13.49 16.82
N LYS A 225 4.10 13.30 17.75
CA LYS A 225 3.83 13.18 19.19
C LYS A 225 2.86 12.02 19.42
N ASP A 226 1.79 12.24 20.20
CA ASP A 226 0.77 11.24 20.51
C ASP A 226 -0.46 11.30 19.59
N LEU A 227 -0.37 12.04 18.47
CA LEU A 227 -1.43 12.18 17.48
C LEU A 227 -1.13 11.35 16.24
N HIS A 228 -2.15 10.63 15.77
CA HIS A 228 -2.09 9.87 14.53
C HIS A 228 -2.71 10.73 13.43
N PHE A 229 -1.92 11.12 12.44
CA PHE A 229 -2.40 11.91 11.31
C PHE A 229 -2.73 11.00 10.13
N LYS A 230 -3.88 11.27 9.52
CA LYS A 230 -4.35 10.63 8.31
C LYS A 230 -4.53 11.68 7.24
N MET A 231 -3.59 11.75 6.31
CA MET A 231 -3.55 12.75 5.25
C MET A 231 -4.06 12.17 3.94
N PHE A 232 -4.94 12.91 3.26
CA PHE A 232 -5.54 12.54 1.99
C PHE A 232 -5.09 13.53 0.92
N ASP A 233 -4.34 13.06 -0.08
CA ASP A 233 -3.98 13.81 -1.29
C ASP A 233 -4.95 13.44 -2.40
N VAL A 234 -5.68 14.43 -2.90
CA VAL A 234 -6.64 14.25 -3.98
C VAL A 234 -6.10 14.86 -5.26
N GLY A 235 -6.26 14.14 -6.37
CA GLY A 235 -5.96 14.67 -7.69
C GLY A 235 -6.55 16.06 -7.89
N GLY A 236 -5.70 17.04 -8.24
CA GLY A 236 -6.12 18.43 -8.43
C GLY A 236 -6.83 18.71 -9.77
N GLN A 237 -6.98 17.69 -10.62
CA GLN A 237 -7.57 17.82 -11.95
C GLN A 237 -9.10 17.87 -11.91
N ARG A 238 -9.72 18.44 -12.96
CA ARG A 238 -11.16 18.68 -13.01
C ARG A 238 -12.01 17.41 -12.90
N SER A 239 -11.50 16.28 -13.40
CA SER A 239 -12.09 14.94 -13.29
C SER A 239 -12.12 14.41 -11.85
N GLU A 240 -11.11 14.73 -11.05
CA GLU A 240 -10.89 14.19 -9.70
C GLU A 240 -11.56 15.02 -8.58
N ARG A 241 -12.06 16.22 -8.91
CA ARG A 241 -12.76 17.09 -7.94
C ARG A 241 -13.98 16.44 -7.31
N LYS A 242 -14.69 15.55 -8.03
CA LYS A 242 -15.81 14.77 -7.47
C LYS A 242 -15.34 13.81 -6.37
N SER A 243 -14.18 13.18 -6.56
CA SER A 243 -13.54 12.28 -5.57
C SER A 243 -13.19 13.02 -4.27
N GLY A 244 -12.72 14.27 -4.38
CA GLY A 244 -12.40 15.10 -3.21
C GLY A 244 -13.59 15.43 -2.31
N PHE A 245 -14.77 15.67 -2.90
CA PHE A 245 -16.01 15.85 -2.14
C PHE A 245 -16.47 14.55 -1.45
N ILE A 246 -16.29 13.39 -2.09
CA ILE A 246 -16.62 12.10 -1.50
C ILE A 246 -15.70 11.78 -0.32
N ALA A 247 -14.39 12.05 -0.45
CA ALA A 247 -13.42 11.89 0.64
C ALA A 247 -13.79 12.73 1.87
N LEU A 248 -14.23 13.97 1.66
CA LEU A 248 -14.71 14.88 2.71
C LEU A 248 -15.97 14.33 3.42
N ASN A 249 -16.95 13.85 2.66
CA ASN A 249 -18.21 13.33 3.21
C ASN A 249 -18.07 11.97 3.92
N GLN A 250 -17.06 11.16 3.58
CA GLN A 250 -16.78 9.89 4.26
C GLN A 250 -15.81 10.02 5.44
N SER A 251 -15.05 11.12 5.51
CA SER A 251 -14.06 11.34 6.57
C SER A 251 -14.59 12.11 7.77
N LEU A 252 -15.61 12.96 7.57
CA LEU A 252 -16.34 13.61 8.65
C LEU A 252 -17.37 12.63 9.23
N PRO A 253 -17.40 12.41 10.56
CA PRO A 253 -18.56 11.76 11.15
C PRO A 253 -19.77 12.61 10.77
N LEU A 254 -20.85 11.96 10.34
CA LEU A 254 -22.16 12.57 10.30
C LEU A 254 -22.44 13.10 11.70
N SER A 255 -22.12 14.38 11.95
CA SER A 255 -22.70 15.10 13.07
C SER A 255 -24.17 15.17 12.73
N SER A 256 -24.94 14.26 13.32
CA SER A 256 -26.39 14.35 13.40
C SER A 256 -26.73 15.73 13.96
N VAL A 257 -27.20 16.61 13.06
CA VAL A 257 -27.97 17.79 13.43
C VAL A 257 -29.31 17.32 13.97
#